data_AF-A0A2H3HYQ9-F1
#
_entry.id   AF-A0A2H3HYQ9-F1
#
_cell.length_a   1.000
_cell.length_b   1.000
_cell.length_c   1.000
_cell.angle_alpha   90.00
_cell.angle_beta   90.00
_cell.angle_gamma   90.00
#
_symmetry.space_group_name_H-M   'P 1'
#
loop_
_entity.id
_entity.type
_entity.pdbx_description
1 polymer ?
#
loop_
_entity_poly.entity_id
_entity_poly.type
_entity_poly.pdbx_seq_one_letter_code
_entity_poly.pdbx_strand_id
1 'polypeptide(L)'
;MCNPPFYESEDELISSADAKSRPPFSACTGAAVEMITPGGEVAFIESLIKQSLILKTQVLWYTSMFGKLSSVSITVQKLLDNGVNNWAVTEFVQGKGTRRWAVGWSFSDWRPRSDVSRGIASLPKHLLPFPSHYDFEIPGRHTGSLEHAISKIGAEFSPLRYFHYTWYTKQSCIGYAREDVWSRKARRKFAREQHDGEAISHDEKALDVLTAALGFRIDLSLQADHSVDVVIRWIKGSDQVLFESFCGMLKRKLTEEVEA
;
A
#
# COMPACT_ATOMS: atom_id res chain seq x y z
N MET A 1 -4.52 -16.36 -7.48
CA MET A 1 -4.40 -15.60 -8.76
C MET A 1 -5.35 -16.19 -9.78
N CYS A 2 -5.89 -15.38 -10.69
CA CYS A 2 -6.82 -15.81 -11.73
C CYS A 2 -6.53 -15.10 -13.06
N ASN A 3 -6.67 -15.81 -14.17
CA ASN A 3 -6.82 -15.24 -15.51
C ASN A 3 -8.22 -15.63 -16.01
N PRO A 4 -9.22 -14.75 -15.90
CA PRO A 4 -10.61 -15.09 -16.16
C PRO A 4 -10.89 -15.15 -17.67
N PRO A 5 -11.98 -15.82 -18.09
CA PRO A 5 -12.53 -15.64 -19.42
C PRO A 5 -12.92 -14.16 -19.62
N PHE A 6 -12.57 -13.58 -20.77
CA PHE A 6 -12.73 -12.13 -20.99
C PHE A 6 -14.05 -11.73 -21.65
N TYR A 7 -14.70 -12.68 -22.32
CA TYR A 7 -15.81 -12.42 -23.23
C TYR A 7 -17.12 -12.99 -22.69
N GLU A 8 -18.23 -12.31 -22.97
CA GLU A 8 -19.57 -12.77 -22.63
C GLU A 8 -20.11 -13.79 -23.65
N SER A 9 -19.74 -13.62 -24.91
CA SER A 9 -20.21 -14.44 -26.03
C SER A 9 -19.16 -14.54 -27.14
N GLU A 10 -19.39 -15.48 -28.06
CA GLU A 10 -18.59 -15.61 -29.28
C GLU A 10 -18.67 -14.33 -30.14
N ASP A 11 -19.86 -13.70 -30.23
CA ASP A 11 -20.06 -12.46 -30.98
C ASP A 11 -19.20 -11.31 -30.42
N GLU A 12 -19.06 -11.22 -29.09
CA GLU A 12 -18.19 -10.23 -28.46
C GLU A 12 -16.71 -10.50 -28.75
N LEU A 13 -16.31 -11.78 -28.74
CA LEU A 13 -14.96 -12.21 -29.07
C LEU A 13 -14.60 -11.82 -30.51
N ILE A 14 -15.49 -12.11 -31.47
CA ILE A 14 -15.34 -11.76 -32.89
C ILE A 14 -15.28 -10.23 -33.06
N SER A 15 -16.26 -9.51 -32.50
CA SER A 15 -16.30 -8.04 -32.58
C SER A 15 -15.04 -7.38 -32.01
N SER A 16 -14.49 -7.93 -30.92
CA SER A 16 -13.24 -7.47 -30.32
C SER A 16 -12.01 -7.79 -31.17
N ALA A 17 -12.03 -8.89 -31.93
CA ALA A 17 -11.00 -9.22 -32.89
C ALA A 17 -11.04 -8.27 -34.11
N ASP A 18 -12.23 -7.99 -34.64
CA ASP A 18 -12.44 -7.12 -35.80
C ASP A 18 -12.11 -5.65 -35.51
N ALA A 19 -12.35 -5.18 -34.28
CA ALA A 19 -11.97 -3.84 -33.85
C ALA A 19 -10.44 -3.61 -33.84
N LYS A 20 -9.62 -4.68 -33.91
CA LYS A 20 -8.16 -4.56 -33.98
C LYS A 20 -7.73 -4.38 -35.43
N SER A 21 -7.07 -3.25 -35.70
CA SER A 21 -6.55 -2.90 -37.04
C SER A 21 -5.55 -3.92 -37.64
N ARG A 22 -5.01 -4.83 -36.83
CA ARG A 22 -4.14 -5.92 -37.29
C ARG A 22 -4.51 -7.20 -36.55
N PRO A 23 -4.46 -8.36 -37.22
CA PRO A 23 -4.61 -9.64 -36.55
C PRO A 23 -3.52 -9.80 -35.48
N PRO A 24 -3.82 -10.45 -34.35
CA PRO A 24 -2.83 -10.72 -33.33
C PRO A 24 -1.68 -11.57 -33.89
N PHE A 25 -0.45 -11.27 -33.46
CA PHE A 25 0.75 -12.03 -33.86
C PHE A 25 0.75 -13.48 -33.32
N SER A 26 -0.09 -13.76 -32.33
CA SER A 26 -0.27 -15.09 -31.73
C SER A 26 -1.65 -15.63 -32.08
N ALA A 27 -1.72 -16.91 -32.47
CA ALA A 27 -2.99 -17.62 -32.59
C ALA A 27 -3.67 -17.72 -31.21
N CYS A 28 -4.94 -17.35 -31.12
CA CYS A 28 -5.73 -17.57 -29.92
C CYS A 28 -6.23 -19.03 -29.95
N THR A 29 -5.53 -19.92 -29.22
CA THR A 29 -5.86 -21.35 -29.17
C THR A 29 -6.62 -21.75 -27.90
N GLY A 30 -7.12 -20.77 -27.14
CA GLY A 30 -7.87 -21.04 -25.91
C GLY A 30 -9.15 -21.81 -26.21
N ALA A 31 -9.54 -22.72 -25.33
CA ALA A 31 -10.84 -23.38 -25.44
C ALA A 31 -11.96 -22.35 -25.20
N ALA A 32 -13.16 -22.57 -25.76
CA ALA A 32 -14.29 -21.64 -25.58
C ALA A 32 -14.59 -21.35 -24.09
N VAL A 33 -14.47 -22.36 -23.23
CA VAL A 33 -14.63 -22.23 -21.76
C VAL A 33 -13.55 -21.38 -21.07
N GLU A 34 -12.38 -21.23 -21.70
CA GLU A 34 -11.28 -20.39 -21.21
C GLU A 34 -11.43 -18.93 -21.68
N MET A 35 -12.26 -18.69 -22.70
CA MET A 35 -12.41 -17.39 -23.34
C MET A 35 -13.75 -16.73 -23.02
N ILE A 36 -14.81 -17.51 -22.84
CA ILE A 36 -16.19 -17.07 -22.73
C ILE A 36 -16.82 -17.49 -21.41
N THR A 37 -17.54 -16.57 -20.76
CA THR A 37 -18.34 -16.82 -19.56
C THR A 37 -19.58 -15.91 -19.57
N PRO A 38 -20.76 -16.37 -19.12
CA PRO A 38 -21.94 -15.50 -19.03
C PRO A 38 -21.64 -14.22 -18.23
N GLY A 39 -22.04 -13.05 -18.75
CA GLY A 39 -21.73 -11.73 -18.18
C GLY A 39 -20.27 -11.28 -18.31
N GLY A 40 -19.45 -12.06 -19.03
CA GLY A 40 -18.06 -11.76 -19.36
C GLY A 40 -17.14 -11.60 -18.15
N GLU A 41 -16.02 -10.93 -18.39
CA GLU A 41 -14.98 -10.69 -17.38
C GLU A 41 -15.54 -10.12 -16.08
N VAL A 42 -16.41 -9.11 -16.17
CA VAL A 42 -16.92 -8.39 -14.99
C VAL A 42 -17.78 -9.29 -14.09
N ALA A 43 -18.66 -10.11 -14.66
CA ALA A 43 -19.52 -11.01 -13.88
C ALA A 43 -18.71 -12.12 -13.20
N PHE A 44 -17.69 -12.65 -13.91
CA PHE A 44 -16.79 -13.65 -13.35
C PHE A 44 -16.04 -13.10 -12.13
N ILE A 45 -15.48 -11.89 -12.24
CA ILE A 45 -14.79 -11.24 -11.13
C ILE A 45 -15.74 -10.89 -9.98
N GLU A 46 -16.97 -10.48 -10.27
CA GLU A 46 -17.95 -10.23 -9.22
C GLU A 46 -18.23 -11.49 -8.38
N SER A 47 -18.29 -12.67 -9.02
CA SER A 47 -18.37 -13.95 -8.29
C SER A 47 -17.16 -14.18 -7.40
N LEU A 48 -15.94 -13.89 -7.87
CA LEU A 48 -14.73 -13.97 -7.04
C LEU A 48 -14.76 -13.00 -5.86
N ILE A 49 -15.26 -11.78 -6.06
CA ILE A 49 -15.43 -10.80 -4.97
C ILE A 49 -16.39 -11.38 -3.92
N LYS A 50 -17.56 -11.88 -4.33
CA LYS A 50 -18.55 -12.48 -3.42
C LYS A 50 -17.97 -13.65 -2.62
N GLN A 51 -17.20 -14.53 -3.25
CA GLN A 51 -16.51 -15.63 -2.56
C GLN A 51 -15.45 -15.10 -1.59
N SER A 52 -14.71 -14.06 -1.98
CA SER A 52 -13.69 -13.45 -1.13
C SER A 52 -14.27 -12.80 0.14
N LEU A 53 -15.51 -12.31 0.10
CA LEU A 53 -16.21 -11.78 1.28
C LEU A 53 -16.49 -12.86 2.35
N ILE A 54 -16.55 -14.13 1.94
CA ILE A 54 -16.71 -15.28 2.84
C ILE A 54 -15.35 -15.70 3.41
N LEU A 55 -14.35 -15.85 2.54
CA LEU A 55 -13.02 -16.33 2.90
C LEU A 55 -12.17 -15.29 3.66
N LYS A 56 -12.37 -14.00 3.37
CA LYS A 56 -11.73 -12.84 4.01
C LYS A 56 -10.20 -12.98 4.14
N THR A 57 -9.69 -13.14 5.35
CA THR A 57 -8.26 -13.16 5.67
C THR A 57 -7.64 -14.55 5.54
N GLN A 58 -8.42 -15.58 5.16
CA GLN A 58 -7.86 -16.90 4.82
C GLN A 58 -6.92 -16.84 3.61
N VAL A 59 -7.11 -15.84 2.74
CA VAL A 59 -6.18 -15.51 1.67
C VAL A 59 -5.72 -14.07 1.88
N LEU A 60 -4.40 -13.86 1.89
CA LEU A 60 -3.84 -12.54 2.12
C LEU A 60 -4.18 -11.58 0.98
N TRP A 61 -4.03 -12.03 -0.27
CA TRP A 61 -4.35 -11.26 -1.48
C TRP A 61 -5.09 -12.11 -2.49
N TYR A 62 -6.27 -11.63 -2.88
CA TYR A 62 -6.99 -12.10 -4.06
C TYR A 62 -6.51 -11.28 -5.25
N THR A 63 -6.29 -11.91 -6.40
CA THR A 63 -5.78 -11.24 -7.60
C THR A 63 -6.40 -11.81 -8.86
N SER A 64 -6.70 -10.93 -9.81
CA SER A 64 -7.11 -11.31 -11.16
C SER A 64 -6.50 -10.41 -12.22
N MET A 65 -6.19 -10.99 -13.37
CA MET A 65 -5.84 -10.27 -14.59
C MET A 65 -7.11 -9.83 -15.34
N PHE A 66 -6.98 -8.77 -16.13
CA PHE A 66 -8.03 -8.16 -16.93
C PHE A 66 -7.53 -7.92 -18.36
N GLY A 67 -8.38 -8.26 -19.32
CA GLY A 67 -8.22 -7.98 -20.75
C GLY A 67 -8.73 -6.59 -21.16
N LYS A 68 -9.60 -5.96 -20.36
CA LYS A 68 -10.21 -4.65 -20.66
C LYS A 68 -10.01 -3.66 -19.51
N LEU A 69 -9.55 -2.44 -19.82
CA LEU A 69 -9.39 -1.38 -18.82
C LEU A 69 -10.74 -0.93 -18.22
N SER A 70 -11.82 -0.94 -19.00
CA SER A 70 -13.16 -0.60 -18.51
C SER A 70 -13.62 -1.54 -17.39
N SER A 71 -13.31 -2.83 -17.50
CA SER A 71 -13.60 -3.81 -16.44
C SER A 71 -12.88 -3.49 -15.14
N VAL A 72 -11.63 -3.02 -15.20
CA VAL A 72 -10.88 -2.61 -13.99
C VAL A 72 -11.63 -1.53 -13.22
N SER A 73 -12.10 -0.49 -13.90
CA SER A 73 -12.84 0.60 -13.25
C SER A 73 -14.11 0.11 -12.58
N ILE A 74 -14.89 -0.74 -13.27
CA ILE A 74 -16.12 -1.32 -12.74
C ILE A 74 -15.81 -2.22 -11.52
N THR A 75 -14.78 -3.06 -11.62
CA THR A 75 -14.37 -3.95 -10.53
C THR A 75 -13.91 -3.18 -9.31
N VAL A 76 -13.09 -2.14 -9.47
CA VAL A 76 -12.64 -1.31 -8.35
C VAL A 76 -13.82 -0.65 -7.67
N GLN A 77 -14.79 -0.11 -8.42
CA GLN A 77 -16.00 0.46 -7.83
C GLN A 77 -16.77 -0.59 -7.01
N LYS A 78 -16.94 -1.80 -7.54
CA LYS A 78 -17.58 -2.91 -6.79
C LYS A 78 -16.82 -3.27 -5.51
N LEU A 79 -15.50 -3.25 -5.52
CA LEU A 79 -14.69 -3.48 -4.30
C LEU A 79 -14.99 -2.42 -3.24
N LEU A 80 -15.02 -1.14 -3.64
CA LEU A 80 -15.34 -0.02 -2.75
C LEU A 80 -16.76 -0.12 -2.19
N ASP A 81 -17.74 -0.43 -3.03
CA ASP A 81 -19.15 -0.59 -2.63
C ASP A 81 -19.34 -1.73 -1.61
N ASN A 82 -18.47 -2.75 -1.65
CA ASN A 82 -18.44 -3.85 -0.69
C ASN A 82 -17.53 -3.57 0.54
N GLY A 83 -17.06 -2.34 0.70
CA GLY A 83 -16.25 -1.91 1.85
C GLY A 83 -14.80 -2.39 1.83
N VAL A 84 -14.29 -2.86 0.70
CA VAL A 84 -12.89 -3.28 0.56
C VAL A 84 -12.00 -2.04 0.42
N ASN A 85 -11.22 -1.76 1.46
CA ASN A 85 -10.38 -0.55 1.55
C ASN A 85 -8.88 -0.82 1.29
N ASN A 86 -8.52 -2.03 0.86
CA ASN A 86 -7.16 -2.43 0.56
C ASN A 86 -7.11 -3.13 -0.80
N TRP A 87 -6.72 -2.38 -1.83
CA TRP A 87 -6.63 -2.88 -3.20
C TRP A 87 -5.36 -2.37 -3.89
N ALA A 88 -5.05 -2.98 -5.02
CA ALA A 88 -3.91 -2.69 -5.87
C ALA A 88 -4.34 -2.79 -7.33
N VAL A 89 -3.85 -1.89 -8.17
CA VAL A 89 -4.03 -1.92 -9.61
C VAL A 89 -2.70 -1.77 -10.31
N THR A 90 -2.48 -2.54 -11.38
CA THR A 90 -1.26 -2.42 -12.19
C THR A 90 -1.52 -2.76 -13.66
N GLU A 91 -0.57 -2.37 -14.51
CA GLU A 91 -0.59 -2.61 -15.94
C GLU A 91 0.61 -3.47 -16.35
N PHE A 92 0.35 -4.49 -17.16
CA PHE A 92 1.37 -5.29 -17.84
C PHE A 92 1.42 -4.87 -19.30
N VAL A 93 2.59 -4.41 -19.74
CA VAL A 93 2.85 -4.02 -21.13
C VAL A 93 3.83 -5.01 -21.73
N GLN A 94 3.38 -5.81 -22.70
CA GLN A 94 4.20 -6.78 -23.41
C GLN A 94 4.28 -6.44 -24.90
N GLY A 95 5.50 -6.22 -25.39
CA GLY A 95 5.73 -5.82 -26.78
C GLY A 95 5.10 -4.47 -27.13
N LYS A 96 4.76 -4.28 -28.41
CA LYS A 96 4.30 -2.98 -28.94
C LYS A 96 2.78 -2.75 -28.86
N GLY A 97 2.00 -3.67 -28.28
CA GLY A 97 0.53 -3.54 -28.34
C GLY A 97 -0.30 -4.34 -27.35
N THR A 98 0.26 -5.37 -26.69
CA THR A 98 -0.53 -6.16 -25.73
C THR A 98 -0.44 -5.51 -24.35
N ARG A 99 -1.53 -4.87 -23.95
CA ARG A 99 -1.75 -4.40 -22.59
C ARG A 99 -2.68 -5.36 -21.87
N ARG A 100 -2.36 -5.65 -20.62
CA ARG A 100 -3.21 -6.33 -19.65
C ARG A 100 -3.18 -5.53 -18.37
N TRP A 101 -4.21 -5.67 -17.56
CA TRP A 101 -4.26 -5.04 -16.26
C TRP A 101 -4.43 -6.10 -15.19
N ALA A 102 -4.14 -5.75 -13.95
CA ALA A 102 -4.44 -6.62 -12.82
C ALA A 102 -5.04 -5.79 -11.69
N VAL A 103 -5.99 -6.41 -11.00
CA VAL A 103 -6.54 -5.91 -9.74
C VAL A 103 -6.25 -6.94 -8.66
N GLY A 104 -5.72 -6.47 -7.55
CA GLY A 104 -5.57 -7.24 -6.32
C GLY A 104 -6.37 -6.60 -5.19
N TRP A 105 -6.89 -7.40 -4.27
CA TRP A 105 -7.56 -6.91 -3.07
C TRP A 105 -7.29 -7.79 -1.85
N SER A 106 -7.40 -7.20 -0.67
CA SER A 106 -7.12 -7.85 0.62
C SER A 106 -8.13 -7.41 1.68
N PHE A 107 -8.40 -8.31 2.62
CA PHE A 107 -9.13 -8.01 3.86
C PHE A 107 -8.18 -7.83 5.06
N SER A 108 -6.87 -7.99 4.84
CA SER A 108 -5.86 -7.69 5.84
C SER A 108 -5.49 -6.21 5.81
N ASP A 109 -4.80 -5.77 6.85
CA ASP A 109 -4.26 -4.43 6.98
C ASP A 109 -2.82 -4.30 6.46
N TRP A 110 -2.25 -5.35 5.87
CA TRP A 110 -0.94 -5.30 5.21
C TRP A 110 -1.04 -4.53 3.89
N ARG A 111 -0.17 -3.55 3.71
CA ARG A 111 -0.22 -2.63 2.57
C ARG A 111 0.85 -2.98 1.54
N PRO A 112 0.50 -3.01 0.24
CA PRO A 112 1.48 -3.15 -0.82
C PRO A 112 2.24 -1.85 -1.00
N ARG A 113 3.40 -1.90 -1.66
CA ARG A 113 4.12 -0.70 -2.07
C ARG A 113 3.34 0.08 -3.12
N SER A 114 3.44 1.40 -3.10
CA SER A 114 2.69 2.29 -4.01
C SER A 114 3.03 2.09 -5.48
N ASP A 115 4.30 1.80 -5.79
CA ASP A 115 4.76 1.52 -7.15
C ASP A 115 4.16 0.23 -7.74
N VAL A 116 3.73 -0.69 -6.87
CA VAL A 116 3.05 -1.93 -7.27
C VAL A 116 1.53 -1.76 -7.32
N SER A 117 0.96 -0.91 -6.45
CA SER A 117 -0.49 -0.81 -6.27
C SER A 117 -1.16 0.32 -7.07
N ARG A 118 -0.39 1.21 -7.68
CA ARG A 118 -0.88 2.37 -8.45
C ARG A 118 -0.33 2.39 -9.88
N GLY A 119 -0.11 1.23 -10.48
CA GLY A 119 0.57 1.08 -11.77
C GLY A 119 -0.24 1.48 -13.01
N ILE A 120 -1.52 1.88 -12.87
CA ILE A 120 -2.36 2.30 -14.00
C ILE A 120 -2.51 3.83 -14.01
N ALA A 121 -1.65 4.51 -14.77
CA ALA A 121 -1.63 5.98 -14.81
C ALA A 121 -2.91 6.61 -15.41
N SER A 122 -3.60 5.89 -16.30
CA SER A 122 -4.83 6.36 -16.96
C SER A 122 -6.10 6.20 -16.11
N LEU A 123 -6.00 5.55 -14.94
CA LEU A 123 -7.16 5.32 -14.08
C LEU A 123 -7.49 6.60 -13.29
N PRO A 124 -8.78 6.96 -13.12
CA PRO A 124 -9.17 8.08 -12.27
C PRO A 124 -8.60 7.99 -10.85
N LYS A 125 -8.14 9.11 -10.30
CA LYS A 125 -7.45 9.15 -8.98
C LYS A 125 -8.27 8.54 -7.83
N HIS A 126 -9.59 8.67 -7.86
CA HIS A 126 -10.48 8.12 -6.82
C HIS A 126 -10.54 6.58 -6.84
N LEU A 127 -10.16 5.94 -7.95
CA LEU A 127 -10.06 4.49 -8.07
C LEU A 127 -8.64 3.96 -7.75
N LEU A 128 -7.69 4.85 -7.48
CA LEU A 128 -6.35 4.46 -7.05
C LEU A 128 -6.31 4.34 -5.52
N PRO A 129 -5.69 3.27 -4.96
CA PRO A 129 -5.57 3.12 -3.52
C PRO A 129 -4.69 4.21 -2.94
N PHE A 130 -4.99 4.72 -1.74
CA PHE A 130 -4.19 5.75 -1.07
C PHE A 130 -2.66 5.46 -1.15
N PRO A 131 -1.80 6.46 -1.45
CA PRO A 131 -0.36 6.23 -1.53
C PRO A 131 0.20 5.68 -0.21
N SER A 132 0.72 4.46 -0.24
CA SER A 132 1.41 3.81 0.87
C SER A 132 2.85 4.29 1.09
N HIS A 133 3.19 5.50 0.66
CA HIS A 133 4.48 6.12 0.97
C HIS A 133 4.35 7.63 1.14
N TYR A 134 5.33 8.19 1.84
CA TYR A 134 5.53 9.60 2.05
C TYR A 134 7.03 9.89 1.99
N ASP A 135 7.44 10.81 1.14
CA ASP A 135 8.84 11.19 0.95
C ASP A 135 9.06 12.67 1.26
N PHE A 136 10.26 12.96 1.73
CA PHE A 136 10.77 14.32 1.91
C PHE A 136 12.30 14.30 1.97
N GLU A 137 12.90 15.45 1.70
CA GLU A 137 14.34 15.63 1.78
C GLU A 137 14.72 16.39 3.06
N ILE A 138 15.83 15.98 3.68
CA ILE A 138 16.52 16.75 4.72
C ILE A 138 17.67 17.49 4.02
N PRO A 139 17.70 18.84 4.06
CA PRO A 139 18.77 19.61 3.42
C PRO A 139 20.16 19.23 3.97
N GLY A 140 21.10 18.98 3.06
CA GLY A 140 22.49 18.72 3.40
C GLY A 140 23.19 19.98 3.89
N ARG A 141 23.94 19.89 5.00
CA ARG A 141 24.72 21.03 5.51
C ARG A 141 26.19 20.72 5.73
N HIS A 142 26.54 19.47 5.98
CA HIS A 142 27.90 19.03 6.25
C HIS A 142 28.03 17.52 6.05
N THR A 143 29.27 17.04 5.96
CA THR A 143 29.59 15.61 6.05
C THR A 143 29.00 15.03 7.35
N GLY A 144 28.16 13.99 7.24
CA GLY A 144 27.50 13.36 8.39
C GLY A 144 25.98 13.57 8.49
N SER A 145 25.35 14.21 7.51
CA SER A 145 23.89 14.45 7.51
C SER A 145 23.07 13.16 7.66
N LEU A 146 23.54 12.04 7.12
CA LEU A 146 22.89 10.73 7.26
C LEU A 146 22.94 10.20 8.70
N GLU A 147 24.13 10.19 9.32
CA GLU A 147 24.33 9.75 10.69
C GLU A 147 23.54 10.62 11.67
N HIS A 148 23.50 11.93 11.42
CA HIS A 148 22.68 12.86 12.18
C HIS A 148 21.18 12.51 12.07
N ALA A 149 20.67 12.26 10.86
CA ALA A 149 19.28 11.85 10.66
C ALA A 149 18.95 10.54 11.40
N ILE A 150 19.82 9.53 11.32
CA ILE A 150 19.67 8.25 12.04
C ILE A 150 19.63 8.47 13.56
N SER A 151 20.58 9.25 14.09
CA SER A 151 20.64 9.57 15.52
C SER A 151 19.38 10.31 15.99
N LYS A 152 18.89 11.24 15.18
CA LYS A 152 17.69 12.03 15.50
C LYS A 152 16.43 11.19 15.48
N ILE A 153 16.27 10.28 14.50
CA ILE A 153 15.20 9.27 14.51
C ILE A 153 15.25 8.46 15.81
N GLY A 154 16.44 7.99 16.19
CA GLY A 154 16.62 7.22 17.42
C GLY A 154 16.20 8.00 18.67
N ALA A 155 16.60 9.27 18.78
CA ALA A 155 16.24 10.15 19.89
C ALA A 155 14.73 10.43 19.97
N GLU A 156 14.06 10.62 18.83
CA GLU A 156 12.61 10.86 18.79
C GLU A 156 11.79 9.59 19.07
N PHE A 157 12.28 8.41 18.68
CA PHE A 157 11.58 7.13 18.89
C PHE A 157 11.81 6.53 20.27
N SER A 158 13.00 6.71 20.87
CA SER A 158 13.34 6.14 22.17
C SER A 158 12.35 6.43 23.31
N PRO A 159 11.73 7.62 23.43
CA PRO A 159 10.77 7.89 24.50
C PRO A 159 9.35 7.39 24.21
N LEU A 160 9.05 6.93 22.99
CA LEU A 160 7.71 6.51 22.62
C LEU A 160 7.39 5.13 23.21
N ARG A 161 6.32 5.05 24.00
CA ARG A 161 5.81 3.78 24.54
C ARG A 161 4.89 3.11 23.52
N TYR A 162 4.70 1.80 23.65
CA TYR A 162 3.89 1.00 22.71
C TYR A 162 4.32 1.19 21.24
N PHE A 163 5.60 1.46 21.07
CA PHE A 163 6.28 1.73 19.82
C PHE A 163 7.53 0.87 19.79
N HIS A 164 7.71 0.11 18.73
CA HIS A 164 8.89 -0.70 18.53
C HIS A 164 9.43 -0.47 17.13
N TYR A 165 10.74 -0.35 17.00
CA TYR A 165 11.39 -0.31 15.71
C TYR A 165 12.75 -0.99 15.78
N THR A 166 13.19 -1.52 14.64
CA THR A 166 14.48 -2.18 14.49
C THR A 166 15.13 -1.75 13.17
N TRP A 167 16.39 -1.34 13.25
CA TRP A 167 17.25 -1.17 12.08
C TRP A 167 17.68 -2.55 11.57
N TYR A 168 17.47 -2.82 10.29
CA TYR A 168 17.93 -4.06 9.65
C TYR A 168 19.02 -3.80 8.61
N THR A 169 19.21 -2.54 8.22
CA THR A 169 20.43 -2.04 7.57
C THR A 169 20.88 -0.76 8.27
N LYS A 170 22.02 -0.20 7.86
CA LYS A 170 22.50 1.10 8.36
C LYS A 170 21.58 2.27 8.01
N GLN A 171 20.71 2.12 7.02
CA GLN A 171 19.91 3.22 6.45
C GLN A 171 18.42 2.89 6.41
N SER A 172 18.02 1.73 6.91
CA SER A 172 16.63 1.32 6.88
C SER A 172 16.17 0.65 8.17
N CYS A 173 15.00 1.06 8.64
CA CYS A 173 14.33 0.46 9.79
C CYS A 173 12.87 0.11 9.48
N ILE A 174 12.35 -0.83 10.26
CA ILE A 174 10.94 -1.17 10.31
C ILE A 174 10.46 -0.92 11.72
N GLY A 175 9.27 -0.36 11.87
CA GLY A 175 8.65 -0.21 13.17
C GLY A 175 7.14 -0.29 13.14
N TYR A 176 6.59 -0.38 14.34
CA TYR A 176 5.18 -0.57 14.61
C TYR A 176 4.79 0.30 15.80
N ALA A 177 3.55 0.79 15.78
CA ALA A 177 2.93 1.51 16.88
C ALA A 177 1.54 0.95 17.14
N ARG A 178 1.20 0.75 18.42
CA ARG A 178 -0.13 0.27 18.84
C ARG A 178 -1.23 1.27 18.47
N GLU A 179 -0.94 2.55 18.61
CA GLU A 179 -1.84 3.68 18.37
C GLU A 179 -1.02 4.97 18.14
N ASP A 180 -1.67 6.13 18.11
CA ASP A 180 -0.97 7.43 18.14
C ASP A 180 -0.28 7.61 19.50
N VAL A 181 1.05 7.56 19.48
CA VAL A 181 1.90 7.70 20.67
C VAL A 181 2.80 8.94 20.63
N TRP A 182 2.77 9.71 19.54
CA TRP A 182 3.67 10.84 19.29
C TRP A 182 2.98 12.21 19.39
N SER A 183 1.66 12.28 19.18
CA SER A 183 0.96 13.56 19.21
C SER A 183 1.02 14.24 20.59
N ARG A 184 0.76 15.55 20.62
CA ARG A 184 0.68 16.29 21.89
C ARG A 184 -0.41 15.72 22.79
N LYS A 185 -1.53 15.27 22.22
CA LYS A 185 -2.64 14.64 22.95
C LYS A 185 -2.18 13.33 23.59
N ALA A 186 -1.51 12.47 22.80
CA ALA A 186 -0.96 11.20 23.29
C ALA A 186 0.03 11.42 24.44
N ARG A 187 1.03 12.30 24.24
CA ARG A 187 2.03 12.61 25.28
C ARG A 187 1.42 13.18 26.57
N ARG A 188 0.38 14.02 26.48
CA ARG A 188 -0.35 14.55 27.66
C ARG A 188 -1.22 13.50 28.36
N LYS A 189 -1.76 12.52 27.63
CA LYS A 189 -2.48 11.40 28.21
C LYS A 189 -1.52 10.58 29.08
N PHE A 190 -0.36 10.22 28.52
CA PHE A 190 0.65 9.44 29.24
C PHE A 190 1.23 10.14 30.47
N ALA A 191 1.48 11.45 30.40
CA ALA A 191 1.98 12.20 31.56
C ALA A 191 0.99 12.18 32.75
N ARG A 192 -0.31 12.08 32.49
CA ARG A 192 -1.35 11.94 33.52
C ARG A 192 -1.40 10.53 34.09
N GLU A 193 -1.36 9.51 33.24
CA GLU A 193 -1.35 8.09 33.66
C GLU A 193 -0.14 7.73 34.53
N GLN A 194 1.03 8.32 34.27
CA GLN A 194 2.21 8.17 35.14
C GLN A 194 2.04 8.84 36.51
N HIS A 195 1.33 9.96 36.55
CA HIS A 195 1.08 10.71 37.79
C HIS A 195 0.04 10.01 38.68
N ASP A 196 -0.93 9.32 38.06
CA ASP A 196 -2.01 8.63 38.76
C ASP A 196 -1.60 7.22 39.24
N GLY A 197 -0.35 6.80 39.03
CA GLY A 197 0.23 5.61 39.65
C GLY A 197 -0.27 4.27 39.11
N GLU A 198 -0.89 4.24 37.92
CA GLU A 198 -1.29 2.98 37.28
C GLU A 198 -0.03 2.17 36.91
N ALA A 199 0.22 1.10 37.67
CA ALA A 199 1.31 0.18 37.44
C ALA A 199 1.05 -0.61 36.15
N ILE A 200 1.82 -0.28 35.11
CA ILE A 200 1.73 -0.96 33.81
C ILE A 200 2.40 -2.33 33.93
N SER A 201 1.63 -3.38 33.65
CA SER A 201 2.11 -4.76 33.69
C SER A 201 3.27 -4.98 32.71
N HIS A 202 4.20 -5.87 33.07
CA HIS A 202 5.38 -6.17 32.25
C HIS A 202 5.03 -6.75 30.86
N ASP A 203 3.84 -7.31 30.69
CA ASP A 203 3.34 -7.92 29.45
C ASP A 203 2.93 -6.88 28.39
N GLU A 204 2.61 -5.66 28.81
CA GLU A 204 2.19 -4.56 27.91
C GLU A 204 3.34 -3.90 27.12
N LYS A 205 4.60 -4.24 27.42
CA LYS A 205 5.76 -3.76 26.66
C LYS A 205 5.97 -4.50 25.33
N ALA A 206 5.39 -5.68 25.17
CA ALA A 206 5.47 -6.43 23.93
C ALA A 206 4.41 -5.91 22.94
N LEU A 207 4.81 -5.02 22.04
CA LEU A 207 3.97 -4.68 20.89
C LEU A 207 3.88 -5.91 19.97
N ASP A 208 2.71 -6.55 19.92
CA ASP A 208 2.44 -7.58 18.93
C ASP A 208 2.18 -6.92 17.57
N VAL A 209 2.98 -7.29 16.56
CA VAL A 209 2.82 -6.88 15.16
C VAL A 209 1.40 -7.13 14.67
N LEU A 210 0.69 -8.13 15.19
CA LEU A 210 -0.71 -8.39 14.82
C LEU A 210 -1.65 -7.28 15.30
N THR A 211 -1.39 -6.69 16.47
CA THR A 211 -2.23 -5.67 17.12
C THR A 211 -1.85 -4.22 16.80
N ALA A 212 -0.74 -3.99 16.11
CA ALA A 212 -0.27 -2.65 15.77
C ALA A 212 -1.25 -1.92 14.82
N ALA A 213 -1.71 -0.72 15.21
CA ALA A 213 -2.53 0.12 14.33
C ALA A 213 -1.73 0.74 13.18
N LEU A 214 -0.42 0.90 13.35
CA LEU A 214 0.50 1.40 12.33
C LEU A 214 1.74 0.50 12.26
N GLY A 215 2.09 0.06 11.06
CA GLY A 215 3.42 -0.44 10.72
C GLY A 215 4.03 0.39 9.61
N PHE A 216 5.29 0.73 9.76
CA PHE A 216 6.03 1.56 8.82
C PHE A 216 7.42 0.99 8.50
N ARG A 217 7.95 1.38 7.34
CA ARG A 217 9.37 1.23 6.99
C ARG A 217 9.93 2.60 6.67
N ILE A 218 11.12 2.92 7.18
CA ILE A 218 11.84 4.14 6.81
C ILE A 218 13.10 3.70 6.06
N ASP A 219 13.32 4.29 4.90
CA ASP A 219 14.53 4.14 4.10
C ASP A 219 15.18 5.54 3.95
N LEU A 220 16.48 5.63 4.23
CA LEU A 220 17.29 6.84 4.11
C LEU A 220 18.29 6.69 2.96
N SER A 221 18.54 7.75 2.19
CA SER A 221 19.55 7.75 1.12
C SER A 221 20.32 9.07 1.12
N LEU A 222 21.64 9.00 1.21
CA LEU A 222 22.52 10.17 1.12
C LEU A 222 22.73 10.54 -0.35
N GLN A 223 22.44 11.79 -0.69
CA GLN A 223 22.59 12.35 -2.03
C GLN A 223 23.97 13.01 -2.22
N ALA A 224 24.29 13.32 -3.48
CA ALA A 224 25.58 13.88 -3.87
C ALA A 224 25.83 15.29 -3.30
N ASP A 225 24.78 16.05 -3.04
CA ASP A 225 24.80 17.38 -2.42
C ASP A 225 24.75 17.33 -0.88
N HIS A 226 24.93 16.14 -0.31
CA HIS A 226 24.82 15.83 1.11
C HIS A 226 23.39 15.91 1.68
N SER A 227 22.36 16.11 0.86
CA SER A 227 20.98 15.96 1.30
C SER A 227 20.67 14.50 1.65
N VAL A 228 19.65 14.29 2.48
CA VAL A 228 19.19 12.94 2.82
C VAL A 228 17.73 12.79 2.42
N ASP A 229 17.49 11.92 1.45
CA ASP A 229 16.14 11.49 1.11
C ASP A 229 15.60 10.55 2.18
N VAL A 230 14.39 10.84 2.64
CA VAL A 230 13.65 10.02 3.59
C VAL A 230 12.40 9.49 2.91
N VAL A 231 12.30 8.17 2.81
CA VAL A 231 11.09 7.49 2.32
C VAL A 231 10.45 6.71 3.45
N ILE A 232 9.27 7.14 3.88
CA ILE A 232 8.43 6.43 4.83
C ILE A 232 7.40 5.63 4.06
N ARG A 233 7.34 4.32 4.26
CA ARG A 233 6.34 3.42 3.67
C ARG A 233 5.36 2.94 4.71
N TRP A 234 4.07 3.02 4.38
CA TRP A 234 2.99 2.40 5.14
C TRP A 234 2.93 0.91 4.80
N ILE A 235 3.26 0.04 5.76
CA ILE A 235 3.31 -1.42 5.53
C ILE A 235 2.17 -2.16 6.25
N LYS A 236 1.61 -1.60 7.32
CA LYS A 236 0.48 -2.16 8.06
C LYS A 236 -0.43 -1.07 8.62
N GLY A 237 -1.74 -1.28 8.57
CA GLY A 237 -2.76 -0.46 9.21
C GLY A 237 -3.88 -0.05 8.26
N SER A 238 -4.99 0.42 8.83
CA SER A 238 -6.17 0.88 8.09
C SER A 238 -6.41 2.39 8.15
N ASP A 239 -5.80 3.07 9.12
CA ASP A 239 -6.01 4.50 9.38
C ASP A 239 -5.01 5.38 8.60
N GLN A 240 -5.51 6.03 7.55
CA GLN A 240 -4.73 6.98 6.72
C GLN A 240 -4.29 8.21 7.52
N VAL A 241 -5.15 8.71 8.41
CA VAL A 241 -4.88 9.91 9.22
C VAL A 241 -3.76 9.63 10.21
N LEU A 242 -3.74 8.42 10.79
CA LEU A 242 -2.64 7.98 11.65
C LEU A 242 -1.30 7.93 10.91
N PHE A 243 -1.28 7.37 9.69
CA PHE A 243 -0.07 7.33 8.87
C PHE A 243 0.41 8.74 8.49
N GLU A 244 -0.48 9.61 8.02
CA GLU A 244 -0.14 11.00 7.68
C GLU A 244 0.36 11.78 8.90
N SER A 245 -0.27 11.59 10.07
CA SER A 245 0.15 12.17 11.34
C SER A 245 1.57 11.75 11.72
N PHE A 246 1.90 10.46 11.59
CA PHE A 246 3.24 9.94 11.82
C PHE A 246 4.27 10.58 10.87
N CYS A 247 3.96 10.62 9.58
CA CYS A 247 4.84 11.19 8.55
C CYS A 247 5.08 12.69 8.81
N GLY A 248 4.02 13.44 9.09
CA GLY A 248 4.12 14.87 9.39
C GLY A 248 4.88 15.16 10.68
N MET A 249 4.76 14.29 11.69
CA MET A 249 5.57 14.37 12.91
C MET A 249 7.05 14.16 12.60
N LEU A 250 7.39 13.08 11.88
CA LEU A 250 8.79 12.74 11.60
C LEU A 250 9.46 13.77 10.70
N LYS A 251 8.78 14.19 9.62
CA LYS A 251 9.26 15.26 8.74
C LYS A 251 9.62 16.50 9.54
N ARG A 252 8.67 17.00 10.32
CA ARG A 252 8.85 18.19 11.13
C ARG A 252 10.05 18.05 12.06
N LYS A 253 10.18 16.93 12.78
CA LYS A 253 11.30 16.70 13.69
C LYS A 253 12.64 16.67 12.96
N LEU A 254 12.74 15.99 11.83
CA LEU A 254 13.99 15.89 11.09
C LEU A 254 14.38 17.21 10.41
N THR A 255 13.42 18.09 10.09
CA THR A 255 13.68 19.41 9.50
C THR A 255 13.78 20.57 10.51
N GLU A 256 13.35 20.40 11.77
CA GLU A 256 13.22 21.49 12.77
C GLU A 256 14.54 22.05 13.36
N GLU A 257 15.71 21.62 12.92
CA GLU A 257 17.01 22.20 13.36
C GLU A 257 17.71 23.00 12.24
N VAL A 258 16.93 23.63 11.34
CA VAL A 258 17.45 24.46 10.24
C VAL A 258 17.62 25.95 10.54
N GLU A 259 17.13 26.43 11.68
CA GLU A 259 17.11 27.88 11.96
C GLU A 259 17.66 28.30 13.33
N ALA A 260 18.60 27.54 13.91
CA ALA A 260 19.33 27.97 15.12
C ALA A 260 20.83 28.04 14.87
#